data_AF-A0A2D4F6A3-F1
#
_entry.id   AF-A0A2D4F6A3-F1
#
_cell.length_a   1.000
_cell.length_b   1.000
_cell.length_c   1.000
_cell.angle_alpha   90.00
_cell.angle_beta   90.00
_cell.angle_gamma   90.00
#
_symmetry.space_group_name_H-M   'P 1'
#
loop_
_entity.id
_entity.type
_entity.pdbx_description
1 polymer ?
#
loop_
_entity_poly.entity_id
_entity_poly.type
_entity_poly.pdbx_seq_one_letter_code
_entity_poly.pdbx_strand_id
1 'polypeptide(L)'
;LMYCQQTSRQKLLYQALKNKISIDDLLQSSMGTTQQAQNTTSSLMNLVMQFRKVCNHPELFERQETWSPFHISLKPYQISKFLYCHGQIRVFNHSRDRWLQFLLSPFAPDYIQQSLFHR
;
A
#
# COMPACT_ATOMS: atom_id res chain seq x y z
N LEU A 1 -26.40 -32.12 16.19
CA LEU A 1 -25.10 -31.74 15.60
C LEU A 1 -25.35 -30.60 14.62
N MET A 2 -24.58 -29.51 14.70
CA MET A 2 -24.62 -28.45 13.68
C MET A 2 -23.41 -28.60 12.77
N TYR A 3 -23.64 -28.62 11.47
CA TYR A 3 -22.58 -28.68 10.45
C TYR A 3 -22.23 -27.26 10.00
N CYS A 4 -20.97 -26.88 10.15
CA CYS A 4 -20.47 -25.58 9.70
C CYS A 4 -19.89 -25.69 8.28
N GLN A 5 -20.24 -24.74 7.42
CA GLN A 5 -19.68 -24.61 6.08
C GLN A 5 -18.32 -23.90 6.13
N GLN A 6 -17.41 -24.24 5.20
CA GLN A 6 -16.12 -23.55 5.07
C GLN A 6 -16.27 -22.19 4.36
N THR A 7 -15.50 -21.20 4.81
CA THR A 7 -15.37 -19.89 4.13
C THR A 7 -14.59 -19.99 2.82
N SER A 8 -14.71 -19.00 1.93
CA SER A 8 -13.97 -18.98 0.66
C SER A 8 -12.44 -19.01 0.86
N ARG A 9 -11.92 -18.30 1.86
CA ARG A 9 -10.50 -18.31 2.22
C ARG A 9 -10.06 -19.72 2.66
N GLN A 10 -10.83 -20.36 3.53
CA GLN A 10 -10.53 -21.71 4.00
C GLN A 10 -10.51 -22.73 2.85
N LYS A 11 -11.46 -22.64 1.91
CA LYS A 11 -11.50 -23.51 0.72
C LYS A 11 -10.24 -23.35 -0.14
N LEU A 12 -9.81 -22.11 -0.38
CA LEU A 12 -8.59 -21.82 -1.14
C LEU A 12 -7.34 -22.37 -0.44
N LEU A 13 -7.19 -22.12 0.86
CA LEU A 13 -6.06 -22.63 1.64
C LEU A 13 -6.05 -24.17 1.69
N TYR A 14 -7.23 -24.78 1.87
CA TYR A 14 -7.40 -26.22 1.89
C TYR A 14 -7.03 -26.85 0.53
N GLN A 15 -7.47 -26.25 -0.57
CA GLN A 15 -7.14 -26.71 -1.92
C GLN A 15 -5.66 -26.52 -2.24
N ALA A 16 -5.05 -25.39 -1.85
CA ALA A 16 -3.63 -25.14 -2.03
C ALA A 16 -2.77 -26.17 -1.26
N LEU A 17 -3.15 -26.51 -0.03
CA LEU A 17 -2.51 -27.58 0.74
C LEU A 17 -2.67 -28.94 0.06
N LYS A 18 -3.89 -29.27 -0.37
CA LYS A 18 -4.17 -30.54 -1.06
C LYS A 18 -3.34 -30.69 -2.33
N ASN A 19 -3.18 -29.62 -3.10
CA ASN A 19 -2.41 -29.63 -4.35
C ASN A 19 -0.89 -29.74 -4.12
N LYS A 20 -0.39 -29.35 -2.93
CA LYS A 20 1.03 -29.48 -2.56
C LYS A 20 1.42 -30.88 -2.08
N ILE A 21 0.44 -31.78 -1.89
CA ILE A 21 0.66 -33.14 -1.43
C ILE A 21 0.65 -34.07 -2.65
N SER A 22 1.76 -34.74 -2.93
CA SER A 22 1.79 -35.88 -3.84
C SER A 22 1.23 -37.11 -3.13
N ILE A 23 -0.03 -37.46 -3.46
CA ILE A 23 -0.68 -38.65 -2.91
C ILE A 23 0.08 -39.92 -3.32
N ASP A 24 0.66 -39.92 -4.52
CA ASP A 24 1.43 -41.05 -5.05
C ASP A 24 2.70 -41.33 -4.22
N ASP A 25 3.43 -40.29 -3.81
CA ASP A 25 4.62 -40.46 -2.96
C ASP A 25 4.26 -40.93 -1.55
N LEU A 26 3.11 -40.48 -1.02
CA LEU A 26 2.59 -40.95 0.27
C LEU A 26 2.20 -42.43 0.23
N LEU A 27 1.60 -42.88 -0.88
CA LEU A 27 1.22 -44.28 -1.07
C LEU A 27 2.46 -45.17 -1.27
N GLN A 28 3.42 -44.77 -2.10
CA GLN A 28 4.65 -45.52 -2.34
C GLN A 28 5.49 -45.67 -1.07
N SER A 29 5.56 -44.61 -0.26
CA SER A 29 6.33 -44.62 0.98
C SER A 29 5.64 -45.39 2.12
N SER A 30 4.35 -45.70 2.01
CA SER A 30 3.61 -46.59 2.92
C SER A 30 3.86 -48.08 2.65
N MET A 31 4.34 -48.42 1.45
CA MET A 31 4.71 -49.79 1.03
C MET A 31 6.19 -50.11 1.26
N GLY A 32 6.98 -49.14 1.75
CA GLY A 32 8.41 -49.28 2.02
C GLY A 32 8.75 -49.92 3.37
N THR A 33 10.04 -50.01 3.67
CA THR A 33 10.56 -50.60 4.93
C THR A 33 10.04 -49.88 6.18
N THR A 34 10.02 -50.56 7.34
CA THR A 34 9.48 -50.04 8.61
C THR A 34 10.02 -48.65 9.02
N GLN A 35 11.26 -48.33 8.64
CA GLN A 35 11.90 -47.03 8.90
C GLN A 35 11.39 -45.92 7.97
N GLN A 36 11.11 -46.22 6.69
CA GLN A 36 10.44 -45.29 5.78
C GLN A 36 8.98 -45.05 6.19
N ALA A 37 8.30 -46.09 6.68
CA ALA A 37 6.93 -45.98 7.19
C ALA A 37 6.82 -45.05 8.41
N GLN A 38 7.83 -44.97 9.28
CA GLN A 38 7.80 -44.05 10.43
C GLN A 38 7.93 -42.57 10.01
N ASN A 39 8.80 -42.28 9.03
CA ASN A 39 9.00 -40.92 8.52
C ASN A 39 7.78 -40.38 7.74
N THR A 40 7.05 -41.27 7.07
CA THR A 40 5.80 -40.90 6.38
C THR A 40 4.67 -40.65 7.37
N THR A 41 4.60 -41.42 8.46
CA THR A 41 3.57 -41.26 9.50
C THR A 41 3.69 -39.93 10.23
N SER A 42 4.92 -39.49 10.54
CA SER A 42 5.17 -38.17 11.15
C SER A 42 4.85 -37.02 10.18
N SER A 43 5.18 -37.19 8.90
CA SER A 43 4.83 -36.24 7.83
C SER A 43 3.31 -36.14 7.63
N LEU A 44 2.60 -37.27 7.65
CA LEU A 44 1.14 -37.33 7.60
C LEU A 44 0.47 -36.67 8.81
N MET A 45 0.98 -36.91 10.02
CA MET A 45 0.51 -36.22 11.23
C MET A 45 0.62 -34.70 11.09
N ASN A 46 1.74 -34.21 10.55
CA ASN A 46 1.93 -32.78 10.29
C ASN A 46 0.93 -32.24 9.26
N LEU A 47 0.60 -33.00 8.23
CA LEU A 47 -0.41 -32.62 7.24
C LEU A 47 -1.83 -32.61 7.83
N VAL A 48 -2.20 -33.62 8.61
CA VAL A 48 -3.51 -33.69 9.29
C VAL A 48 -3.67 -32.54 10.28
N MET A 49 -2.61 -32.22 11.04
CA MET A 49 -2.61 -31.05 11.92
C MET A 49 -2.77 -29.74 11.15
N GLN A 50 -2.15 -29.61 9.96
CA GLN A 50 -2.31 -28.43 9.11
C GLN A 50 -3.75 -28.29 8.58
N PHE A 51 -4.37 -29.38 8.11
CA PHE A 51 -5.78 -29.35 7.69
C PHE A 51 -6.72 -28.97 8.84
N ARG A 52 -6.45 -29.45 10.06
CA ARG A 52 -7.20 -29.05 11.26
C ARG A 52 -7.01 -27.57 11.60
N LYS A 53 -5.81 -27.01 11.40
CA LYS A 53 -5.54 -25.58 11.59
C LYS A 53 -6.35 -24.75 10.59
N VAL A 54 -6.40 -25.12 9.31
CA VAL A 54 -7.18 -24.37 8.30
C VAL A 54 -8.67 -24.29 8.64
N CYS A 55 -9.28 -25.41 9.08
CA CYS A 55 -10.70 -25.45 9.38
C CYS A 55 -11.07 -24.69 10.66
N ASN A 56 -10.23 -24.72 11.69
CA ASN A 56 -10.55 -24.14 13.01
C ASN A 56 -9.98 -22.73 13.20
N HIS A 57 -8.77 -22.47 12.70
CA HIS A 57 -8.04 -21.21 12.89
C HIS A 57 -7.14 -20.92 11.67
N PRO A 58 -7.70 -20.42 10.55
CA PRO A 58 -6.94 -20.16 9.34
C PRO A 58 -5.78 -19.15 9.55
N GLU A 59 -5.88 -18.29 10.57
CA GLU A 59 -4.81 -17.35 10.95
C GLU A 59 -3.57 -18.02 11.56
N LEU A 60 -3.71 -19.20 12.18
CA LEU A 60 -2.57 -19.99 12.66
C LEU A 60 -1.84 -20.71 11.52
N PHE A 61 -2.49 -20.84 10.37
CA PHE A 61 -1.89 -21.40 9.16
C PHE A 61 -1.20 -20.30 8.35
N GLU A 62 -1.93 -19.25 8.02
CA GLU A 62 -1.41 -18.09 7.32
C GLU A 62 -2.06 -16.84 7.92
N ARG A 63 -1.25 -16.00 8.57
CA ARG A 63 -1.71 -14.75 9.17
C ARG A 63 -2.16 -13.80 8.07
N GLN A 64 -3.25 -13.06 8.31
CA GLN A 64 -3.59 -11.95 7.43
C GLN A 64 -2.66 -10.79 7.74
N GLU A 65 -1.73 -10.52 6.83
CA GLU A 65 -0.82 -9.38 6.96
C GLU A 65 -1.58 -8.05 6.81
N THR A 66 -1.09 -7.04 7.52
CA THR A 66 -1.59 -5.68 7.41
C THR A 66 -1.13 -5.06 6.10
N TRP A 67 -2.05 -4.43 5.38
CA TRP A 67 -1.73 -3.75 4.12
C TRP A 67 -1.59 -2.25 4.37
N SER A 68 -0.50 -1.68 3.87
CA SER A 68 -0.30 -0.23 3.79
C SER A 68 -0.16 0.20 2.34
N PRO A 69 -0.62 1.42 1.97
CA PRO A 69 -0.36 1.96 0.64
C PRO A 69 1.13 2.01 0.32
N PHE A 70 1.49 1.74 -0.93
CA PHE A 70 2.87 1.87 -1.39
C PHE A 70 3.25 3.35 -1.52
N HIS A 71 4.31 3.77 -0.85
CA HIS A 71 4.81 5.16 -0.89
C HIS A 71 6.03 5.27 -1.80
N ILE A 72 5.98 6.21 -2.75
CA ILE A 72 7.09 6.53 -3.66
C ILE A 72 7.51 7.98 -3.41
N SER A 73 8.79 8.18 -3.11
CA SER A 73 9.39 9.51 -3.02
C SER A 73 10.09 9.86 -4.33
N LEU A 74 9.82 11.07 -4.83
CA LEU A 74 10.49 11.62 -6.01
C LEU A 74 11.73 12.40 -5.59
N LYS A 75 12.76 12.39 -6.45
CA LYS A 75 13.94 13.22 -6.23
C LYS A 75 13.53 14.70 -6.26
N PRO A 76 14.04 15.53 -5.33
CA PRO A 76 13.76 16.95 -5.34
C PRO A 76 14.31 17.62 -6.61
N TYR A 77 13.64 18.66 -7.06
CA TYR A 77 14.12 19.47 -8.18
C TYR A 77 15.38 20.26 -7.78
N GLN A 78 16.43 20.18 -8.59
CA GLN A 78 17.65 20.95 -8.40
C GLN A 78 17.61 22.22 -9.25
N ILE A 79 17.76 23.37 -8.59
CA ILE A 79 17.88 24.68 -9.23
C ILE A 79 19.23 25.32 -8.90
N SER A 80 19.86 25.96 -9.88
CA SER A 80 21.12 26.68 -9.64
C SER A 80 20.86 27.93 -8.78
N LYS A 81 21.85 28.31 -7.94
CA LYS A 81 21.74 29.49 -7.08
C LYS A 81 21.42 30.77 -7.87
N PHE A 82 22.03 30.92 -9.05
CA PHE A 82 21.78 32.08 -9.91
C PHE A 82 20.32 32.13 -10.38
N LEU A 83 19.76 31.02 -10.87
CA LEU A 83 18.36 30.96 -11.29
C LEU A 83 17.40 31.15 -10.12
N TYR A 84 17.72 30.61 -8.94
CA TYR A 84 16.89 30.81 -7.75
C TYR A 84 16.85 32.27 -7.30
N CYS A 85 18.03 32.92 -7.23
CA CYS A 85 18.15 34.29 -6.72
C CYS A 85 17.73 35.35 -7.75
N HIS A 86 18.03 35.14 -9.03
CA HIS A 86 17.86 36.15 -10.09
C HIS A 86 16.88 35.71 -11.18
N GLY A 87 16.36 34.48 -11.20
CA GLY A 87 15.38 34.06 -12.21
C GLY A 87 13.95 34.55 -11.94
N GLN A 88 13.71 35.20 -10.79
CA GLN A 88 12.38 35.64 -10.39
C GLN A 88 12.01 36.99 -11.02
N ILE A 89 11.07 36.97 -11.97
CA ILE A 89 10.55 38.15 -12.67
C ILE A 89 10.02 39.23 -11.70
N ARG A 90 9.47 38.82 -10.56
CA ARG A 90 8.98 39.74 -9.51
C ARG A 90 10.09 40.54 -8.83
N VAL A 91 11.29 39.99 -8.71
CA VAL A 91 12.42 40.71 -8.10
C VAL A 91 12.86 41.85 -9.02
N PHE A 92 12.91 41.63 -10.33
CA PHE A 92 13.25 42.67 -11.30
C PHE A 92 12.21 43.77 -11.40
N ASN A 93 10.93 43.43 -11.27
CA ASN A 93 9.84 44.36 -11.46
C ASN A 93 9.31 44.95 -10.15
N HIS A 94 9.97 44.75 -9.00
CA HIS A 94 9.43 45.20 -7.71
C HIS A 94 9.05 46.70 -7.68
N SER A 95 9.88 47.56 -8.29
CA SER A 95 9.59 48.98 -8.41
C SER A 95 8.36 49.22 -9.31
N ARG A 96 8.32 48.58 -10.49
CA ARG A 96 7.18 48.66 -11.42
C ARG A 96 5.89 48.14 -10.80
N ASP A 97 5.95 47.02 -10.09
CA ASP A 97 4.79 46.43 -9.42
C ASP A 97 4.27 47.35 -8.31
N ARG A 98 5.15 48.07 -7.60
CA ARG A 98 4.75 49.12 -6.66
C ARG A 98 3.99 50.25 -7.38
N TRP A 99 4.48 50.72 -8.53
CA TRP A 99 3.77 51.73 -9.31
C TRP A 99 2.39 51.25 -9.74
N LEU A 100 2.31 50.04 -10.29
CA LEU A 100 1.05 49.47 -10.79
C LEU A 100 0.03 49.21 -9.67
N GLN A 101 0.49 48.78 -8.49
CA GLN A 101 -0.41 48.39 -7.39
C GLN A 101 -0.82 49.54 -6.47
N PHE A 102 -0.01 50.61 -6.37
CA PHE A 102 -0.27 51.69 -5.42
C PHE A 102 -0.53 53.04 -6.09
N LEU A 103 0.30 53.44 -7.06
CA LEU A 103 0.24 54.79 -7.64
C LEU A 103 -0.68 54.86 -8.85
N LEU A 104 -0.66 53.83 -9.69
CA LEU A 104 -1.46 53.72 -10.92
C LEU A 104 -2.61 52.72 -10.76
N SER A 105 -2.88 52.28 -9.53
CA SER A 105 -4.00 51.39 -9.27
C SER A 105 -5.31 52.18 -9.41
N PRO A 106 -6.28 51.67 -10.19
CA PRO A 106 -7.60 52.30 -10.30
C PRO A 106 -8.37 52.26 -8.97
N PHE A 107 -7.87 51.50 -8.00
CA PHE A 107 -8.46 51.35 -6.66
C PHE A 107 -7.74 52.16 -5.58
N ALA A 108 -7.00 53.21 -5.95
CA ALA A 108 -6.41 54.12 -4.99
C ALA A 108 -7.52 54.79 -4.13
N PRO A 109 -7.45 54.75 -2.78
CA PRO A 109 -8.49 55.28 -1.91
C PRO A 109 -8.82 56.76 -2.17
N ASP A 110 -7.78 57.58 -2.41
CA ASP A 110 -7.94 59.00 -2.71
C ASP A 110 -8.71 59.23 -4.01
N TYR A 111 -8.39 58.46 -5.05
CA TYR A 111 -9.08 58.52 -6.34
C TYR A 111 -10.56 58.10 -6.21
N ILE A 112 -10.83 57.03 -5.47
CA ILE A 112 -12.19 56.57 -5.21
C ILE A 112 -12.99 57.64 -4.45
N GLN A 113 -12.40 58.23 -3.40
CA GLN A 113 -13.06 59.24 -2.57
C GLN A 113 -13.37 60.52 -3.36
N GLN A 114 -12.44 61.01 -4.17
CA GLN A 114 -12.64 62.17 -5.04
C GLN A 114 -13.72 61.89 -6.09
N SER A 115 -13.65 60.73 -6.77
CA SER A 115 -14.59 60.36 -7.83
C SER A 115 -16.03 60.17 -7.32
N LEU A 116 -16.20 59.60 -6.13
CA LEU A 116 -17.52 59.32 -5.55
C LEU A 116 -18.17 60.53 -4.86
N PHE A 117 -17.38 61.37 -4.18
CA PHE A 117 -17.94 62.37 -3.26
C PHE A 117 -17.61 63.83 -3.62
N HIS A 118 -16.70 64.11 -4.57
CA HIS A 118 -16.33 65.48 -4.96
C HIS A 118 -16.74 65.78 -6.41
N ARG A 119 -18.02 65.56 -6.73
CA ARG A 119 -18.67 66.07 -7.95
C ARG A 119 -19.38 67.39 -7.70
#